data_AF-A0A9D5UL10-F1
#
_entry.id   AF-A0A9D5UL10-F1
#
_cell.length_a   1.000
_cell.length_b   1.000
_cell.length_c   1.000
_cell.angle_alpha   90.00
_cell.angle_beta   90.00
_cell.angle_gamma   90.00
#
_symmetry.space_group_name_H-M   'P 1'
#
loop_
_entity.id
_entity.type
_entity.pdbx_description
1 polymer ?
#
loop_
_entity_poly.entity_id
_entity_poly.type
_entity_poly.pdbx_seq_one_letter_code
_entity_poly.pdbx_strand_id
1 'polypeptide(L)'
;MDILNKTVNNPDIAKYEIETSSYLHKTTKKEFLSTQRDSEHCHKIIHTPTQTLWSRAAHKYQKGWKVFLSLTNQYGISIDNCGMTQSIAFIRCDNKKVASKMGEELNNAVYKFINNITRYGNFNNIRVLQSLPIWGSFKLTSAEMKLIEKFNSKYYGKEKK
;
A
#
# COMPACT_ATOMS: atom_id res chain seq x y z
N MET A 1 -14.42 -7.46 -21.92
CA MET A 1 -14.70 -6.91 -20.57
C MET A 1 -13.36 -6.61 -19.96
N ASP A 2 -12.99 -5.34 -19.83
CA ASP A 2 -11.59 -4.98 -19.60
C ASP A 2 -11.46 -3.97 -18.45
N ILE A 3 -11.49 -4.52 -17.23
CA ILE A 3 -11.34 -3.74 -16.01
C ILE A 3 -9.97 -3.05 -15.97
N LEU A 4 -8.91 -3.71 -16.47
CA LEU A 4 -7.56 -3.16 -16.45
C LEU A 4 -7.41 -1.96 -17.39
N ASN A 5 -7.96 -2.03 -18.61
CA ASN A 5 -7.97 -0.90 -19.56
C ASN A 5 -8.90 0.24 -19.15
N LYS A 6 -9.88 0.01 -18.28
CA LYS A 6 -10.66 1.08 -17.63
C LYS A 6 -9.96 1.68 -16.40
N THR A 7 -8.94 1.01 -15.88
CA THR A 7 -8.27 1.37 -14.63
C THR A 7 -6.77 1.55 -14.87
N VAL A 8 -5.94 0.60 -14.46
CA VAL A 8 -4.48 0.73 -14.40
C VAL A 8 -3.81 1.02 -15.74
N ASN A 9 -4.33 0.48 -16.84
CA ASN A 9 -3.75 0.69 -18.17
C ASN A 9 -4.28 1.95 -18.87
N ASN A 10 -5.29 2.63 -18.30
CA ASN A 10 -5.82 3.85 -18.89
C ASN A 10 -4.87 5.03 -18.58
N PRO A 11 -4.24 5.65 -19.59
CA PRO A 11 -3.33 6.79 -19.38
C PRO A 11 -4.06 8.11 -19.13
N ASP A 12 -5.34 8.21 -19.49
CA ASP A 12 -6.11 9.46 -19.48
C ASP A 12 -6.78 9.76 -18.13
N ILE A 13 -6.69 8.83 -17.16
CA ILE A 13 -7.28 8.99 -15.83
C ILE A 13 -6.22 9.24 -14.77
N ALA A 14 -6.56 10.10 -13.81
CA ALA A 14 -5.68 10.44 -12.70
C ALA A 14 -5.33 9.22 -11.84
N LYS A 15 -4.07 9.14 -11.40
CA LYS A 15 -3.53 8.07 -10.54
C LYS A 15 -3.12 8.62 -9.19
N TYR A 16 -3.07 7.76 -8.19
CA TYR A 16 -2.47 8.14 -6.91
C TYR A 16 -0.95 8.31 -7.05
N GLU A 17 -0.38 9.30 -6.37
CA GLU A 17 1.06 9.50 -6.27
C GLU A 17 1.66 8.49 -5.27
N ILE A 18 1.81 7.24 -5.70
CA ILE A 18 2.38 6.17 -4.88
C ILE A 18 3.90 6.14 -5.04
N GLU A 19 4.58 6.33 -3.92
CA GLU A 19 6.03 6.41 -3.82
C GLU A 19 6.61 5.18 -3.11
N THR A 20 7.91 4.94 -3.31
CA THR A 20 8.69 3.96 -2.56
C THR A 20 9.98 4.59 -2.07
N SER A 21 10.58 4.00 -1.03
CA SER A 21 11.89 4.47 -0.55
C SER A 21 12.71 3.34 0.05
N SER A 22 14.00 3.33 -0.30
CA SER A 22 15.02 2.44 0.26
C SER A 22 15.96 3.13 1.25
N TYR A 23 15.61 4.34 1.73
CA TYR A 23 16.51 5.17 2.53
C TYR A 23 16.95 4.50 3.84
N LEU A 24 16.04 3.82 4.55
CA LEU A 24 16.37 2.91 5.67
C LEU A 24 16.11 1.46 5.28
N HIS A 25 16.78 0.99 4.23
CA HIS A 25 16.62 -0.38 3.77
C HIS A 25 17.05 -1.40 4.85
N LYS A 26 16.19 -2.37 5.16
CA LYS A 26 16.37 -3.29 6.30
C LYS A 26 17.72 -4.02 6.32
N THR A 27 18.20 -4.46 5.16
CA THR A 27 19.46 -5.23 5.05
C THR A 27 20.70 -4.34 5.04
N THR A 28 20.73 -3.29 4.20
CA THR A 28 21.91 -2.45 3.99
C THR A 28 22.07 -1.32 5.01
N LYS A 29 21.03 -1.05 5.82
CA LYS A 29 21.03 -0.08 6.93
C LYS A 29 20.65 -0.76 8.24
N LYS A 30 20.95 -2.05 8.37
CA LYS A 30 20.59 -2.88 9.54
C LYS A 30 21.15 -2.30 10.83
N GLU A 31 22.34 -1.73 10.80
CA GLU A 31 23.02 -1.08 11.92
C GLU A 31 22.28 0.17 12.45
N PHE A 32 21.33 0.70 11.69
CA PHE A 32 20.47 1.80 12.13
C PHE A 32 19.13 1.32 12.69
N LEU A 33 18.83 0.03 12.64
CA LEU A 33 17.49 -0.51 12.89
C LEU A 33 17.52 -1.53 14.03
N SER A 34 16.57 -1.38 14.94
CA SER A 34 16.30 -2.29 16.04
C SER A 34 14.85 -2.76 16.01
N THR A 35 14.58 -3.95 16.54
CA THR A 35 13.22 -4.43 16.80
C THR A 35 12.65 -3.85 18.08
N GLN A 36 13.50 -3.33 18.97
CA GLN A 36 13.13 -2.73 20.24
C GLN A 36 13.31 -1.22 20.20
N ARG A 37 12.43 -0.51 20.90
CA ARG A 37 12.57 0.92 21.11
C ARG A 37 13.48 1.14 22.31
N ASP A 38 14.47 2.01 22.14
CA ASP A 38 15.35 2.45 23.21
C ASP A 38 15.67 3.95 23.04
N SER A 39 16.60 4.47 23.84
CA SER A 39 17.03 5.87 23.78
C SER A 39 17.74 6.24 22.49
N GLU A 40 18.42 5.29 21.85
CA GLU A 40 19.10 5.49 20.56
C GLU A 40 18.11 5.31 19.40
N HIS A 41 17.34 4.21 19.41
CA HIS A 41 16.35 3.84 18.39
C HIS A 41 14.98 4.44 18.71
N CYS A 42 14.86 5.75 18.52
CA CYS A 42 13.65 6.49 18.88
C CYS A 42 12.67 6.73 17.72
N HIS A 43 13.08 6.49 16.46
CA HIS A 43 12.24 6.74 15.28
C HIS A 43 11.48 5.50 14.84
N LYS A 44 10.14 5.53 14.89
CA LYS A 44 9.29 4.43 14.39
C LYS A 44 9.43 4.27 12.87
N ILE A 45 9.60 3.04 12.40
CA ILE A 45 9.74 2.66 10.99
C ILE A 45 8.82 1.47 10.67
N ILE A 46 7.95 1.59 9.67
CA ILE A 46 7.17 0.44 9.17
C ILE A 46 8.02 -0.40 8.22
N HIS A 47 8.20 -1.69 8.53
CA HIS A 47 8.92 -2.61 7.66
C HIS A 47 7.99 -3.44 6.78
N THR A 48 7.00 -4.10 7.38
CA THR A 48 5.92 -4.81 6.68
C THR A 48 4.59 -4.44 7.37
N PRO A 49 3.42 -4.85 6.85
CA PRO A 49 2.15 -4.56 7.52
C PRO A 49 2.08 -5.04 8.97
N THR A 50 2.84 -6.10 9.30
CA THR A 50 2.86 -6.71 10.63
C THR A 50 4.13 -6.41 11.43
N GLN A 51 5.18 -5.87 10.81
CA GLN A 51 6.46 -5.61 11.47
C GLN A 51 6.77 -4.12 11.51
N THR A 52 6.90 -3.59 12.73
CA THR A 52 7.48 -2.26 13.01
C THR A 52 8.91 -2.44 13.51
N LEU A 53 9.80 -1.53 13.10
CA LEU A 53 11.16 -1.38 13.58
C LEU A 53 11.34 0.02 14.19
N TRP A 54 12.47 0.21 14.85
CA TRP A 54 12.89 1.47 15.43
C TRP A 54 14.26 1.86 14.89
N SER A 55 14.45 3.12 14.53
CA SER A 55 15.71 3.59 13.98
C SER A 55 16.35 4.67 14.83
N ARG A 56 17.68 4.66 14.88
CA ARG A 56 18.47 5.75 15.45
C ARG A 56 18.60 6.95 14.52
N ALA A 57 18.35 6.77 13.22
CA ALA A 57 18.34 7.84 12.24
C ALA A 57 16.92 8.10 11.74
N ALA A 58 16.54 9.37 11.64
CA ALA A 58 15.24 9.74 11.07
C ALA A 58 15.19 9.40 9.58
N HIS A 59 14.08 8.79 9.14
CA HIS A 59 13.82 8.63 7.70
C HIS A 59 13.67 10.00 7.01
N LYS A 60 14.02 10.12 5.73
CA LYS A 60 13.74 11.35 4.95
C LYS A 60 12.26 11.75 4.89
N TYR A 61 11.38 10.79 5.16
CA TYR A 61 9.93 10.98 5.31
C TYR A 61 9.46 10.60 6.72
N GLN A 62 10.26 10.90 7.76
CA GLN A 62 9.94 10.47 9.12
C GLN A 62 8.62 11.05 9.65
N LYS A 63 8.26 12.27 9.21
CA LYS A 63 7.06 13.00 9.64
C LYS A 63 6.03 13.06 8.50
N GLY A 64 4.83 13.54 8.83
CA GLY A 64 3.72 13.69 7.88
C GLY A 64 2.88 12.43 7.75
N TRP A 65 1.57 12.59 7.56
CA TRP A 65 0.62 11.48 7.44
C TRP A 65 0.80 10.75 6.12
N LYS A 66 0.75 9.42 6.18
CA LYS A 66 0.92 8.57 5.01
C LYS A 66 -0.10 7.45 4.98
N VAL A 67 -0.51 7.09 3.78
CA VAL A 67 -1.20 5.83 3.51
C VAL A 67 -0.15 4.85 3.03
N PHE A 68 0.08 3.78 3.79
CA PHE A 68 1.03 2.73 3.47
C PHE A 68 0.34 1.60 2.73
N LEU A 69 0.97 1.13 1.65
CA LEU A 69 0.54 -0.02 0.87
C LEU A 69 1.59 -1.11 0.98
N SER A 70 1.17 -2.32 1.31
CA SER A 70 2.11 -3.44 1.41
C SER A 70 2.73 -3.79 0.05
N LEU A 71 4.04 -4.03 0.00
CA LEU A 71 4.68 -4.67 -1.17
C LEU A 71 4.81 -6.18 -1.01
N THR A 72 4.64 -6.68 0.21
CA THR A 72 4.77 -8.10 0.57
C THR A 72 3.43 -8.65 1.07
N ASN A 73 3.20 -9.94 0.94
CA ASN A 73 1.94 -10.59 1.37
C ASN A 73 0.72 -10.03 0.64
N GLN A 74 -0.47 -10.27 1.21
CA GLN A 74 -1.73 -9.80 0.65
C GLN A 74 -1.82 -8.27 0.64
N TYR A 75 -2.65 -7.74 -0.25
CA TYR A 75 -2.96 -6.31 -0.28
C TYR A 75 -3.51 -5.86 1.07
N GLY A 76 -2.92 -4.79 1.60
CA GLY A 76 -3.33 -4.20 2.86
C GLY A 76 -2.88 -2.75 2.93
N ILE A 77 -3.71 -1.94 3.58
CA ILE A 77 -3.49 -0.53 3.79
C ILE A 77 -3.33 -0.27 5.29
N SER A 78 -2.39 0.61 5.65
CA SER A 78 -2.31 1.17 7.00
C SER A 78 -2.04 2.68 6.92
N ILE A 79 -2.36 3.40 7.99
CA ILE A 79 -2.16 4.85 8.08
C ILE A 79 -1.31 5.15 9.30
N ASP A 80 -0.20 5.83 9.10
CA ASP A 80 0.68 6.29 10.18
C ASP A 80 1.45 7.53 9.73
N ASN A 81 2.11 8.21 10.67
CA ASN A 81 2.86 9.43 10.42
C ASN A 81 4.39 9.25 10.58
N CYS A 82 4.88 8.03 10.37
CA CYS A 82 6.27 7.64 10.61
C CYS A 82 7.05 7.32 9.31
N GLY A 83 8.28 6.82 9.45
CA GLY A 83 9.12 6.37 8.33
C GLY A 83 8.82 4.92 7.93
N MET A 84 9.53 4.44 6.91
CA MET A 84 9.35 3.08 6.38
C MET A 84 10.67 2.50 5.86
N THR A 85 10.67 1.20 5.60
CA THR A 85 11.74 0.53 4.83
C THR A 85 11.26 0.24 3.39
N GLN A 86 12.11 -0.41 2.60
CA GLN A 86 11.84 -0.74 1.19
C GLN A 86 10.66 -1.68 0.92
N SER A 87 10.14 -2.37 1.94
CA SER A 87 9.09 -3.38 1.78
C SER A 87 7.66 -2.81 1.81
N ILE A 88 7.53 -1.48 1.78
CA ILE A 88 6.28 -0.74 1.86
C ILE A 88 6.30 0.41 0.83
N ALA A 89 5.21 0.58 0.09
CA ALA A 89 4.94 1.79 -0.68
C ALA A 89 4.07 2.77 0.15
N PHE A 90 4.05 4.04 -0.21
CA PHE A 90 3.30 5.04 0.54
C PHE A 90 2.76 6.16 -0.35
N ILE A 91 1.72 6.83 0.13
CA ILE A 91 1.24 8.10 -0.40
C ILE A 91 1.36 9.13 0.72
N ARG A 92 1.91 10.31 0.41
CA ARG A 92 1.99 11.42 1.37
C ARG A 92 0.66 12.16 1.42
N CYS A 93 0.25 12.58 2.61
CA CYS A 93 -0.99 13.31 2.83
C CYS A 93 -0.74 14.52 3.74
N ASP A 94 -1.44 15.61 3.47
CA ASP A 94 -1.31 16.85 4.24
C ASP A 94 -1.69 16.66 5.71
N ASN A 95 -2.70 15.83 5.98
CA ASN A 95 -3.21 15.59 7.32
C ASN A 95 -3.89 14.22 7.44
N LYS A 96 -4.20 13.85 8.69
CA LYS A 96 -4.83 12.56 9.03
C LYS A 96 -6.17 12.36 8.32
N LYS A 97 -6.98 13.41 8.19
CA LYS A 97 -8.32 13.32 7.56
C LYS A 97 -8.20 12.94 6.09
N VAL A 98 -7.25 13.56 5.36
CA VAL A 98 -6.95 13.20 3.96
C VAL A 98 -6.45 11.76 3.87
N ALA A 99 -5.52 11.36 4.74
CA ALA A 99 -5.00 9.99 4.77
C ALA A 99 -6.11 8.95 5.07
N SER A 100 -7.00 9.24 6.02
CA SER A 100 -8.14 8.38 6.36
C SER A 100 -9.09 8.20 5.19
N LYS A 101 -9.51 9.30 4.54
CA LYS A 101 -10.38 9.24 3.36
C LYS A 101 -9.75 8.41 2.24
N MET A 102 -8.48 8.68 1.93
CA MET A 102 -7.76 7.94 0.89
C MET A 102 -7.57 6.45 1.26
N GLY A 103 -7.35 6.15 2.53
CA GLY A 103 -7.31 4.77 3.03
C GLY A 103 -8.64 4.05 2.89
N GLU A 104 -9.77 4.72 3.09
CA GLU A 104 -11.11 4.16 2.85
C GLU A 104 -11.33 3.87 1.35
N GLU A 105 -10.94 4.79 0.48
CA GLU A 105 -10.98 4.63 -0.98
C GLU A 105 -10.14 3.42 -1.43
N LEU A 106 -8.86 3.36 -1.03
CA LEU A 106 -7.95 2.28 -1.38
C LEU A 106 -8.34 0.91 -0.79
N ASN A 107 -9.18 0.89 0.25
CA ASN A 107 -9.73 -0.36 0.77
C ASN A 107 -10.88 -0.95 -0.07
N ASN A 108 -11.33 -0.26 -1.11
CA ASN A 108 -12.37 -0.74 -2.01
C ASN A 108 -12.00 -2.08 -2.69
N ALA A 109 -13.02 -2.90 -2.95
CA ALA A 109 -12.90 -4.21 -3.59
C ALA A 109 -12.18 -4.18 -4.94
N VAL A 110 -12.31 -3.09 -5.70
CA VAL A 110 -11.65 -2.92 -7.00
C VAL A 110 -10.13 -2.96 -6.86
N TYR A 111 -9.55 -2.25 -5.88
CA TYR A 111 -8.10 -2.20 -5.67
C TYR A 111 -7.54 -3.55 -5.21
N LYS A 112 -8.26 -4.24 -4.31
CA LYS A 112 -7.93 -5.60 -3.87
C LYS A 112 -7.90 -6.57 -5.06
N PHE A 113 -8.93 -6.50 -5.90
CA PHE A 113 -9.03 -7.33 -7.10
C PHE A 113 -7.89 -7.06 -8.08
N ILE A 114 -7.67 -5.80 -8.46
CA ILE A 114 -6.59 -5.39 -9.38
C ILE A 114 -5.23 -5.87 -8.87
N ASN A 115 -4.96 -5.65 -7.58
CA ASN A 115 -3.73 -6.12 -6.99
C ASN A 115 -3.64 -7.65 -7.11
N ASN A 116 -4.65 -8.38 -6.63
CA ASN A 116 -4.60 -9.85 -6.59
C ASN A 116 -4.41 -10.52 -7.94
N ILE A 117 -5.04 -10.02 -9.02
CA ILE A 117 -4.87 -10.59 -10.36
C ILE A 117 -3.52 -10.23 -11.00
N THR A 118 -2.76 -9.31 -10.41
CA THR A 118 -1.45 -8.86 -10.90
C THR A 118 -0.28 -9.18 -9.97
N ARG A 119 -0.53 -9.88 -8.86
CA ARG A 119 0.52 -10.34 -7.94
C ARG A 119 1.44 -11.34 -8.61
N TYR A 120 2.73 -11.27 -8.25
CA TYR A 120 3.72 -12.27 -8.64
C TYR A 120 4.20 -13.02 -7.38
N GLY A 121 3.72 -14.25 -7.22
CA GLY A 121 3.91 -15.02 -5.99
C GLY A 121 3.35 -14.28 -4.78
N ASN A 122 4.21 -14.02 -3.79
CA ASN A 122 3.82 -13.33 -2.55
C ASN A 122 3.98 -11.80 -2.61
N PHE A 123 4.40 -11.23 -3.74
CA PHE A 123 4.69 -9.81 -3.87
C PHE A 123 3.60 -9.06 -4.64
N ASN A 124 3.29 -7.85 -4.17
CA ASN A 124 2.42 -6.93 -4.89
C ASN A 124 3.25 -6.21 -5.97
N ASN A 125 2.70 -6.10 -7.18
CA ASN A 125 3.41 -5.49 -8.29
C ASN A 125 3.47 -3.97 -8.11
N ILE A 126 4.66 -3.45 -7.82
CA ILE A 126 4.85 -2.01 -7.58
C ILE A 126 4.38 -1.15 -8.74
N ARG A 127 4.59 -1.56 -10.00
CA ARG A 127 4.14 -0.79 -11.16
C ARG A 127 2.62 -0.71 -11.22
N VAL A 128 1.93 -1.76 -10.82
CA VAL A 128 0.47 -1.77 -10.73
C VAL A 128 -0.02 -0.87 -9.59
N LEU A 129 0.65 -0.92 -8.43
CA LEU A 129 0.34 -0.02 -7.32
C LEU A 129 0.50 1.44 -7.76
N GLN A 130 1.60 1.79 -8.43
CA GLN A 130 1.86 3.14 -8.94
C GLN A 130 0.89 3.59 -10.04
N SER A 131 0.20 2.65 -10.68
CA SER A 131 -0.83 2.91 -11.69
C SER A 131 -2.26 2.82 -11.13
N LEU A 132 -2.46 2.76 -9.81
CA LEU A 132 -3.80 2.73 -9.24
C LEU A 132 -4.54 4.06 -9.51
N PRO A 133 -5.73 4.01 -10.11
CA PRO A 133 -6.49 5.21 -10.41
C PRO A 133 -7.10 5.82 -9.16
N ILE A 134 -7.21 7.15 -9.14
CA ILE A 134 -7.95 7.88 -8.10
C ILE A 134 -9.40 7.39 -8.09
N TRP A 135 -9.96 7.17 -6.90
CA TRP A 135 -11.33 6.69 -6.77
C TRP A 135 -12.30 7.68 -7.44
N GLY A 136 -13.26 7.16 -8.22
CA GLY A 136 -14.20 7.97 -8.99
C GLY A 136 -13.68 8.51 -10.33
N SER A 137 -12.38 8.36 -10.64
CA SER A 137 -11.82 8.74 -11.96
C SER A 137 -12.13 7.75 -13.09
N PHE A 138 -12.72 6.60 -12.75
CA PHE A 138 -13.06 5.53 -13.68
C PHE A 138 -14.49 5.04 -13.43
N LYS A 139 -15.07 4.38 -14.43
CA LYS A 139 -16.43 3.81 -14.35
C LYS A 139 -16.41 2.32 -14.63
N LEU A 140 -16.98 1.55 -13.72
CA LEU A 140 -17.23 0.13 -13.89
C LEU A 140 -18.73 -0.13 -13.95
N THR A 141 -19.11 -1.09 -14.79
CA THR A 141 -20.50 -1.57 -14.87
C THR A 141 -20.85 -2.40 -13.65
N SER A 142 -22.15 -2.53 -13.35
CA SER A 142 -22.62 -3.39 -12.28
C SER A 142 -22.21 -4.86 -12.45
N ALA A 143 -22.06 -5.33 -13.70
CA ALA A 143 -21.57 -6.68 -13.99
C ALA A 143 -20.07 -6.84 -13.64
N GLU A 144 -19.24 -5.84 -13.92
CA GLU A 144 -17.83 -5.82 -13.54
C GLU A 144 -17.67 -5.79 -12.01
N MET A 145 -18.47 -4.98 -11.31
CA MET A 145 -18.47 -4.93 -9.84
C MET A 145 -18.86 -6.28 -9.22
N LYS A 146 -19.91 -6.93 -9.74
CA LYS A 146 -20.30 -8.28 -9.29
C LYS A 146 -19.20 -9.33 -9.52
N LEU A 147 -18.47 -9.24 -10.64
CA LEU A 147 -17.33 -10.11 -10.91
C LEU A 147 -16.22 -9.91 -9.87
N ILE A 148 -15.87 -8.65 -9.57
CA ILE A 148 -14.87 -8.27 -8.58
C ILE A 148 -15.23 -8.81 -7.19
N GLU A 149 -16.47 -8.61 -6.76
CA GLU A 149 -16.96 -9.10 -5.47
C GLU A 149 -16.92 -10.63 -5.39
N LYS A 150 -17.38 -11.32 -6.45
CA LYS A 150 -17.34 -12.78 -6.54
C LYS A 150 -15.91 -13.33 -6.53
N PHE A 151 -14.97 -12.63 -7.17
CA PHE A 151 -13.56 -13.01 -7.12
C PHE A 151 -13.00 -12.85 -5.71
N ASN A 152 -13.18 -11.67 -5.11
CA ASN A 152 -12.64 -11.36 -3.79
C ASN A 152 -13.23 -12.29 -2.72
N SER A 153 -14.54 -12.60 -2.76
CA SER A 153 -15.15 -13.52 -1.81
C SER A 153 -14.56 -14.93 -1.90
N LYS A 154 -14.24 -15.43 -3.09
CA LYS A 154 -13.54 -16.71 -3.25
C LYS A 154 -12.08 -16.66 -2.84
N TYR A 155 -11.41 -15.52 -3.06
CA TYR A 155 -9.99 -15.35 -2.75
C TYR A 155 -9.75 -15.25 -1.24
N TYR A 156 -10.52 -14.40 -0.56
CA TYR A 156 -10.38 -14.14 0.88
C TYR A 156 -11.28 -15.04 1.74
N GLY A 157 -12.42 -15.51 1.23
CA GLY A 157 -13.38 -16.34 1.98
C GLY A 157 -12.96 -17.80 2.17
N LYS A 158 -11.74 -18.19 1.76
CA LYS A 158 -11.18 -19.52 2.08
C LYS A 158 -10.60 -19.61 3.49
N GLU A 159 -10.67 -18.56 4.30
CA GLU A 159 -10.41 -18.63 5.74
C GLU A 159 -11.60 -19.29 6.48
N LYS A 160 -11.70 -20.61 6.35
CA LYS A 160 -12.30 -21.58 7.29
C LYS A 160 -12.28 -22.97 6.63
N LYS A 161 -11.11 -23.59 6.64
CA LYS A 161 -10.97 -25.06 6.64
C LYS A 161 -9.91 -25.41 7.66
#